data_AF-A0A7G5KJ47-F1
#
_entry.id   AF-A0A7G5KJ47-F1
#
_cell.length_a   1.000
_cell.length_b   1.000
_cell.length_c   1.000
_cell.angle_alpha   90.00
_cell.angle_beta   90.00
_cell.angle_gamma   90.00
#
_symmetry.space_group_name_H-M   'P 1'
#
loop_
_entity.id
_entity.type
_entity.pdbx_description
1 polymer ?
#
loop_
_entity_poly.entity_id
_entity_poly.type
_entity_poly.pdbx_seq_one_letter_code
_entity_poly.pdbx_strand_id
1 'polypeptide(L)'
;MPLKRKRTSHTTPPAFTYPTLPQEPYTTRMIRLLPHNDKSAPIQCELLNYDLSNTYAGAHLYQALSYVWGSEAKPESIILNGCTFDITANLHAALSHLRNRQFERILWVDAICINQDEEDQGYEKSKQIPLMRMIYAQAECVIVWLGDAAEEGDKALEEIRCRGEEQYTNSTLNTSENYDACLRLLQRDWFSRIWVLQEVGVARCVYVMCGFISINGHVFCEGLSRLRLPSALLSAIGPVAHLIRGALYRPEYKLNSRGFISIGELIGMYHRHNAAKQHDKVYALLGLSADPITAALEPNYSLPWKEVFKRTINYIFPECSVEAFIETETVLMRSEGWILGVINSVEENASRVGKQKIEVLFSYTALSLGYQYRWETSWESQAFAALIQEGDIICLLKGASNPSIIRLCKDHFAVITPAVTPQQRQHEKSPTVRPEGMTSMRGLFDIPLIWKTPLAKTESKDEPEVLVLLMDTPLVLQGEEQLEAEKRLKHIMLAVVDIALTVLNQEKFKTKMIEKILRQSGTKDSIAKELAEASAAENRWWIRRWRDEDESPTKTLSQNILQHQGNDLPISEETIIAATSGDISHNCIITELFLLYQRVSLPVSEKVVKEVAGSGRYVL
;
A
#
# COMPACT_ATOMS: atom_id res chain seq x y z
N MET A 1 31.22 53.54 56.63
CA MET A 1 31.21 52.09 56.29
C MET A 1 29.91 51.77 55.56
N PRO A 2 29.92 51.48 54.24
CA PRO A 2 28.73 51.00 53.55
C PRO A 2 28.78 49.48 53.36
N LEU A 3 27.64 48.82 53.62
CA LEU A 3 27.44 47.38 53.45
C LEU A 3 27.60 46.98 51.97
N LYS A 4 28.47 45.99 51.71
CA LYS A 4 28.62 45.32 50.42
C LYS A 4 27.35 44.53 50.10
N ARG A 5 26.64 44.93 49.04
CA ARG A 5 25.66 44.09 48.34
C ARG A 5 26.37 42.83 47.83
N LYS A 6 25.98 41.65 48.31
CA LYS A 6 26.34 40.37 47.70
C LYS A 6 25.73 40.35 46.28
N ARG A 7 26.58 40.39 45.26
CA ARG A 7 26.21 40.01 43.90
C ARG A 7 25.83 38.52 43.94
N THR A 8 24.56 38.22 43.74
CA THR A 8 24.11 36.89 43.33
C THR A 8 24.69 36.66 41.95
N SER A 9 25.66 35.75 41.84
CA SER A 9 26.13 35.24 40.57
C SER A 9 24.94 34.60 39.86
N HIS A 10 24.50 35.19 38.74
CA HIS A 10 23.70 34.48 37.77
C HIS A 10 24.60 33.44 37.13
N THR A 11 24.76 32.30 37.80
CA THR A 11 25.29 31.09 37.19
C THR A 11 24.24 30.66 36.18
N THR A 12 24.51 30.89 34.90
CA THR A 12 23.79 30.21 33.82
C THR A 12 23.78 28.72 34.15
N PRO A 13 22.61 28.06 34.15
CA PRO A 13 22.56 26.63 34.40
C PRO A 13 23.45 25.92 33.39
N PRO A 14 24.16 24.84 33.79
CA PRO A 14 25.05 24.12 32.89
C PRO A 14 24.28 23.61 31.68
N ALA A 15 24.88 23.74 30.50
CA ALA A 15 24.33 23.17 29.27
C ALA A 15 24.21 21.65 29.43
N PHE A 16 23.11 21.07 28.95
CA PHE A 16 22.93 19.62 28.96
C PHE A 16 23.95 18.97 28.02
N THR A 17 24.57 17.88 28.45
CA THR A 17 25.48 17.07 27.62
C THR A 17 25.04 15.63 27.69
N TYR A 18 24.91 15.00 26.53
CA TYR A 18 24.53 13.60 26.45
C TYR A 18 25.61 12.70 27.06
N PRO A 19 25.26 11.80 27.99
CA PRO A 19 26.21 10.80 28.47
C PRO A 19 26.51 9.82 27.34
N THR A 20 27.77 9.46 27.14
CA THR A 20 28.17 8.47 26.13
C THR A 20 27.41 7.16 26.33
N LEU A 21 26.81 6.65 25.25
CA LEU A 21 26.16 5.34 25.31
C LEU A 21 27.21 4.26 25.61
N PRO A 22 26.89 3.29 26.47
CA PRO A 22 27.68 2.09 26.64
C PRO A 22 27.93 1.38 25.28
N GLN A 23 29.08 0.70 25.13
CA GLN A 23 29.48 0.10 23.83
C GLN A 23 28.71 -1.17 23.46
N GLU A 24 27.82 -1.63 24.32
CA GLU A 24 26.99 -2.80 24.13
C GLU A 24 26.00 -2.59 22.97
N PRO A 25 25.78 -3.62 22.14
CA PRO A 25 25.10 -3.47 20.84
C PRO A 25 23.60 -3.14 20.95
N TYR A 26 22.98 -3.36 22.12
CA TYR A 26 21.54 -3.28 22.34
C TYR A 26 21.17 -2.26 23.42
N THR A 27 22.01 -1.23 23.60
CA THR A 27 21.77 -0.19 24.60
C THR A 27 21.14 1.05 23.98
N THR A 28 20.13 1.59 24.67
CA THR A 28 19.51 2.89 24.38
C THR A 28 19.40 3.70 25.67
N ARG A 29 18.76 4.88 25.61
CA ARG A 29 18.38 5.63 26.80
C ARG A 29 16.87 5.63 26.99
N MET A 30 16.44 5.79 28.23
CA MET A 30 15.05 6.01 28.61
C MET A 30 14.96 7.28 29.45
N ILE A 31 13.82 7.95 29.44
CA ILE A 31 13.53 9.01 30.42
C ILE A 31 12.69 8.43 31.55
N ARG A 32 13.05 8.75 32.78
CA ARG A 32 12.16 8.65 33.94
C ARG A 32 11.48 10.00 34.10
N LEU A 33 10.21 10.07 33.72
CA LEU A 33 9.35 11.24 33.91
C LEU A 33 8.90 11.29 35.37
N LEU A 34 9.34 12.32 36.10
CA LEU A 34 9.09 12.45 37.53
C LEU A 34 7.68 12.97 37.82
N PRO A 35 7.06 12.53 38.95
CA PRO A 35 5.74 12.97 39.34
C PRO A 35 5.71 14.44 39.79
N HIS A 36 4.51 14.98 39.98
CA HIS A 36 4.34 16.36 40.39
C HIS A 36 3.14 16.53 41.35
N ASN A 37 3.25 17.45 42.31
CA ASN A 37 2.11 17.82 43.17
C ASN A 37 1.24 18.94 42.54
N ASP A 38 1.85 19.80 41.71
CA ASP A 38 1.21 20.95 41.07
C ASP A 38 1.33 20.88 39.54
N LYS A 39 0.24 20.98 38.79
CA LYS A 39 0.23 20.85 37.32
C LYS A 39 1.07 21.93 36.63
N SER A 40 1.21 23.11 37.24
CA SER A 40 2.10 24.17 36.74
C SER A 40 3.58 23.95 37.07
N ALA A 41 3.93 22.93 37.87
CA ALA A 41 5.33 22.66 38.17
C ALA A 41 6.09 22.28 36.88
N PRO A 42 7.35 22.74 36.71
CA PRO A 42 8.20 22.36 35.58
C PRO A 42 8.27 20.84 35.42
N ILE A 43 8.27 20.37 34.17
CA ILE A 43 8.47 18.94 33.87
C ILE A 43 9.91 18.58 34.20
N GLN A 44 10.08 17.51 34.98
CA GLN A 44 11.39 16.98 35.37
C GLN A 44 11.54 15.55 34.88
N CYS A 45 12.69 15.27 34.29
CA CYS A 45 13.05 13.96 33.75
C CYS A 45 14.47 13.59 34.16
N GLU A 46 14.71 12.30 34.37
CA GLU A 46 16.05 11.73 34.47
C GLU A 46 16.33 10.86 33.25
N LEU A 47 17.51 11.00 32.64
CA LEU A 47 17.95 10.19 31.51
C LEU A 47 18.78 9.01 32.02
N LEU A 48 18.37 7.79 31.64
CA LEU A 48 18.93 6.54 32.14
C LEU A 48 19.38 5.67 30.97
N ASN A 49 20.52 4.98 31.09
CA ASN A 49 20.91 3.94 30.13
C ASN A 49 20.03 2.71 30.33
N TYR A 50 19.69 2.04 29.22
CA TYR A 50 18.77 0.91 29.22
C TYR A 50 19.24 -0.19 28.27
N ASP A 51 19.36 -1.40 28.78
CA ASP A 51 19.76 -2.58 28.02
C ASP A 51 18.52 -3.35 27.51
N LEU A 52 18.47 -3.57 26.21
CA LEU A 52 17.40 -4.29 25.50
C LEU A 52 17.75 -5.77 25.24
N SER A 53 18.93 -6.23 25.66
CA SER A 53 19.41 -7.60 25.44
C SER A 53 18.51 -8.67 26.08
N ASN A 54 17.85 -8.34 27.18
CA ASN A 54 16.96 -9.25 27.89
C ASN A 54 15.60 -9.37 27.18
N THR A 55 15.38 -10.48 26.47
CA THR A 55 14.14 -10.70 25.70
C THR A 55 13.06 -11.49 26.46
N TYR A 56 13.20 -11.73 27.76
CA TYR A 56 12.17 -12.45 28.52
C TYR A 56 10.85 -11.65 28.61
N ALA A 57 9.72 -12.37 28.60
CA ALA A 57 8.40 -11.77 28.76
C ALA A 57 8.31 -10.92 30.04
N GLY A 58 7.91 -9.66 29.90
CA GLY A 58 7.80 -8.73 31.03
C GLY A 58 9.14 -8.21 31.58
N ALA A 59 10.26 -8.46 30.89
CA ALA A 59 11.57 -7.92 31.28
C ALA A 59 11.66 -6.39 31.20
N HIS A 60 10.75 -5.77 30.43
CA HIS A 60 10.76 -4.35 30.14
C HIS A 60 9.47 -3.69 30.60
N LEU A 61 9.61 -2.62 31.38
CA LEU A 61 8.53 -1.86 32.02
C LEU A 61 8.45 -0.41 31.52
N TYR A 62 9.08 -0.12 30.38
CA TYR A 62 9.00 1.19 29.75
C TYR A 62 7.89 1.22 28.71
N GLN A 63 7.42 2.42 28.43
CA GLN A 63 6.44 2.67 27.37
C GLN A 63 7.10 3.53 26.29
N ALA A 64 6.74 3.34 25.03
CA ALA A 64 7.31 4.12 23.94
C ALA A 64 6.29 5.17 23.45
N LEU A 65 6.75 6.39 23.20
CA LEU A 65 5.91 7.48 22.70
C LEU A 65 5.99 7.55 21.17
N SER A 66 4.85 7.41 20.50
CA SER A 66 4.66 7.64 19.08
C SER A 66 3.92 8.96 18.86
N TYR A 67 4.57 9.96 18.26
CA TYR A 67 4.01 11.31 18.11
C TYR A 67 4.60 12.07 16.92
N VAL A 68 3.96 13.16 16.53
CA VAL A 68 4.48 14.07 15.50
C VAL A 68 5.43 15.08 16.15
N TRP A 69 6.68 15.16 15.69
CA TRP A 69 7.63 16.15 16.22
C TRP A 69 7.13 17.59 16.08
N GLY A 70 6.48 17.89 14.96
CA GLY A 70 5.97 19.22 14.62
C GLY A 70 7.07 20.09 14.01
N SER A 71 7.01 21.39 14.30
CA SER A 71 8.05 22.35 13.94
C SER A 71 9.41 21.97 14.54
N GLU A 72 10.51 22.29 13.85
CA GLU A 72 11.87 22.17 14.39
C GLU A 72 12.13 23.16 15.54
N ALA A 73 11.28 24.19 15.67
CA ALA A 73 11.36 25.11 16.79
C ALA A 73 11.12 24.37 18.11
N LYS A 74 11.99 24.64 19.10
CA LYS A 74 11.93 24.11 20.46
C LYS A 74 11.59 25.22 21.46
N PRO A 75 10.34 25.74 21.46
CA PRO A 75 9.98 26.91 22.26
C PRO A 75 9.78 26.60 23.75
N GLU A 76 9.68 25.33 24.13
CA GLU A 76 9.42 24.90 25.50
C GLU A 76 10.67 24.25 26.10
N SER A 77 10.79 24.27 27.44
CA SER A 77 11.92 23.65 28.14
C SER A 77 11.47 22.75 29.28
N ILE A 78 12.21 21.67 29.50
CA ILE A 78 12.07 20.76 30.65
C ILE A 78 13.37 20.74 31.46
N ILE A 79 13.33 20.16 32.66
CA ILE A 79 14.52 19.90 33.46
C ILE A 79 14.92 18.44 33.23
N LEU A 80 16.04 18.21 32.53
CA LEU A 80 16.59 16.89 32.25
C LEU A 80 17.92 16.71 32.99
N ASN A 81 18.00 15.73 33.90
CA ASN A 81 19.16 15.54 34.79
C ASN A 81 19.58 16.82 35.56
N GLY A 82 18.61 17.67 35.91
CA GLY A 82 18.86 18.95 36.59
C GLY A 82 19.30 20.10 35.69
N CYS A 83 19.47 19.88 34.38
CA CYS A 83 19.79 20.91 33.40
C CYS A 83 18.53 21.31 32.60
N THR A 84 18.49 22.55 32.12
CA THR A 84 17.45 22.97 31.16
C THR A 84 17.67 22.26 29.83
N PHE A 85 16.60 21.70 29.25
CA PHE A 85 16.62 21.01 27.97
C PHE A 85 15.42 21.43 27.12
N ASP A 86 15.68 21.95 25.92
CA ASP A 86 14.64 22.50 25.06
C ASP A 86 13.98 21.43 24.19
N ILE A 87 12.65 21.48 24.09
CA ILE A 87 11.82 20.53 23.36
C ILE A 87 10.73 21.26 22.54
N THR A 88 10.12 20.52 21.61
CA THR A 88 8.99 21.05 20.83
C THR A 88 7.74 21.20 21.71
N ALA A 89 6.86 22.12 21.35
CA ALA A 89 5.60 22.34 22.07
C ALA A 89 4.72 21.07 22.13
N ASN A 90 4.70 20.28 21.04
CA ASN A 90 3.90 19.05 21.01
C ASN A 90 4.46 17.99 21.98
N LEU A 91 5.79 17.87 22.09
CA LEU A 91 6.40 16.95 23.04
C LEU A 91 6.17 17.42 24.48
N HIS A 92 6.26 18.72 24.75
CA HIS A 92 5.97 19.27 26.07
C HIS A 92 4.52 18.98 26.49
N ALA A 93 3.56 19.18 25.58
CA ALA A 93 2.15 18.85 25.80
C ALA A 93 1.95 17.35 26.09
N ALA A 94 2.59 16.46 25.31
CA ALA A 94 2.53 15.02 25.52
C ALA A 94 3.07 14.63 26.90
N LEU A 95 4.28 15.09 27.26
CA LEU A 95 4.89 14.80 28.56
C LEU A 95 4.04 15.33 29.72
N SER A 96 3.46 16.53 29.59
CA SER A 96 2.58 17.12 30.60
C SER A 96 1.34 16.25 30.85
N HIS A 97 0.72 15.72 29.79
CA HIS A 97 -0.44 14.83 29.90
C HIS A 97 -0.10 13.42 30.42
N LEU A 98 1.11 12.93 30.11
CA LEU A 98 1.59 11.62 30.58
C LEU A 98 2.10 11.64 32.02
N ARG A 99 2.52 12.82 32.50
CA ARG A 99 3.05 13.01 33.84
C ARG A 99 1.97 12.74 34.88
N ASN A 100 2.23 11.76 35.76
CA ASN A 100 1.33 11.41 36.85
C ASN A 100 1.64 12.26 38.09
N ARG A 101 0.67 12.37 39.01
CA ARG A 101 0.85 13.14 40.25
C ARG A 101 1.71 12.43 41.31
N GLN A 102 1.66 11.10 41.34
CA GLN A 102 2.24 10.30 42.42
C GLN A 102 3.35 9.39 41.94
N PHE A 103 3.24 8.85 40.74
CA PHE A 103 4.16 7.83 40.22
C PHE A 103 5.04 8.38 39.11
N GLU A 104 6.31 7.98 39.12
CA GLU A 104 7.19 8.14 37.98
C GLU A 104 6.78 7.21 36.83
N ARG A 105 7.17 7.57 35.60
CA ARG A 105 6.93 6.76 34.41
C ARG A 105 8.23 6.62 33.61
N ILE A 106 8.56 5.41 33.17
CA ILE A 106 9.70 5.18 32.29
C ILE A 106 9.21 5.23 30.83
N LEU A 107 9.76 6.16 30.06
CA LEU A 107 9.37 6.40 28.67
C LEU A 107 10.58 6.32 27.74
N TRP A 108 10.36 5.79 26.54
CA TRP A 108 11.23 6.03 25.41
C TRP A 108 10.64 7.13 24.53
N VAL A 109 11.41 8.20 24.33
CA VAL A 109 11.06 9.35 23.48
C VAL A 109 12.26 9.64 22.60
N ASP A 110 12.17 9.33 21.31
CA ASP A 110 13.26 9.49 20.32
C ASP A 110 14.00 10.83 20.39
N ALA A 111 13.27 11.95 20.49
CA ALA A 111 13.83 13.30 20.50
C ALA A 111 14.63 13.63 21.78
N ILE A 112 14.47 12.84 22.85
CA ILE A 112 15.22 13.01 24.11
C ILE A 112 16.22 11.87 24.31
N CYS A 113 15.82 10.63 24.05
CA CYS A 113 16.60 9.42 24.31
C CYS A 113 17.79 9.26 23.34
N ILE A 114 17.64 9.74 22.11
CA ILE A 114 18.70 9.76 21.11
C ILE A 114 19.31 11.15 21.06
N ASN A 115 20.64 11.23 20.97
CA ASN A 115 21.33 12.49 20.72
C ASN A 115 20.97 13.00 19.31
N GLN A 116 20.24 14.12 19.26
CA GLN A 116 19.82 14.77 18.02
C GLN A 116 20.76 15.91 17.58
N ASP A 117 21.90 16.08 18.26
CA ASP A 117 22.84 17.15 17.95
C ASP A 117 23.46 16.98 16.55
N GLU A 118 23.47 18.08 15.79
CA GLU A 118 24.08 18.13 14.47
C GLU A 118 25.60 17.97 14.56
N GLU A 119 26.21 18.36 15.68
CA GLU A 119 27.66 18.22 15.94
C GLU A 119 28.11 16.75 15.98
N ASP A 120 27.22 15.82 16.36
CA ASP A 120 27.47 14.37 16.33
C ASP A 120 27.39 13.79 14.90
N GLN A 121 27.04 14.61 13.90
CA GLN A 121 26.87 14.23 12.49
C GLN A 121 25.95 13.00 12.29
N GLY A 122 25.01 12.79 13.22
CA GLY A 122 24.10 11.65 13.21
C GLY A 122 24.75 10.30 13.54
N TYR A 123 25.95 10.28 14.14
CA TYR A 123 26.64 9.06 14.52
C TYR A 123 25.80 8.19 15.46
N GLU A 124 25.25 8.75 16.54
CA GLU A 124 24.38 8.02 17.45
C GLU A 124 23.08 7.59 16.77
N LYS A 125 22.47 8.49 15.99
CA LYS A 125 21.23 8.21 15.24
C LYS A 125 21.39 7.01 14.31
N SER A 126 22.52 6.89 13.62
CA SER A 126 22.82 5.76 12.73
C SER A 126 22.84 4.41 13.45
N LYS A 127 23.21 4.39 14.74
CA LYS A 127 23.22 3.20 15.59
C LYS A 127 21.86 2.91 16.22
N GLN A 128 21.11 3.95 16.60
CA GLN A 128 19.84 3.81 17.31
C GLN A 128 18.66 3.49 16.38
N ILE A 129 18.65 3.99 15.14
CA ILE A 129 17.57 3.70 14.17
C ILE A 129 17.38 2.18 13.96
N PRO A 130 18.42 1.38 13.73
CA PRO A 130 18.28 -0.08 13.64
C PRO A 130 17.65 -0.73 14.88
N LEU A 131 17.78 -0.11 16.07
CA LEU A 131 17.22 -0.61 17.32
C LEU A 131 15.73 -0.24 17.50
N MET A 132 15.17 0.68 16.72
CA MET A 132 13.78 1.14 16.89
C MET A 132 12.78 -0.03 16.85
N ARG A 133 12.99 -1.03 15.99
CA ARG A 133 12.13 -2.23 15.95
C ARG A 133 12.11 -2.92 17.30
N MET A 134 13.27 -3.12 17.89
CA MET A 134 13.43 -3.78 19.18
C MET A 134 12.80 -2.95 20.30
N ILE A 135 13.03 -1.63 20.32
CA ILE A 135 12.48 -0.70 21.30
C ILE A 135 10.94 -0.73 21.29
N TYR A 136 10.31 -0.54 20.14
CA TYR A 136 8.85 -0.54 20.08
C TYR A 136 8.23 -1.93 20.30
N ALA A 137 8.93 -3.01 19.94
CA ALA A 137 8.42 -4.37 20.10
C ALA A 137 8.51 -4.88 21.55
N GLN A 138 9.51 -4.39 22.30
CA GLN A 138 9.73 -4.74 23.70
C GLN A 138 9.07 -3.78 24.70
N ALA A 139 8.57 -2.62 24.26
CA ALA A 139 7.82 -1.71 25.12
C ALA A 139 6.59 -2.41 25.72
N GLU A 140 6.28 -2.09 26.99
CA GLU A 140 5.05 -2.55 27.66
C GLU A 140 3.81 -2.14 26.85
N CYS A 141 3.81 -0.89 26.39
CA CYS A 141 2.87 -0.40 25.39
C CYS A 141 3.47 0.77 24.60
N VAL A 142 2.85 1.05 23.45
CA VAL A 142 3.10 2.22 22.64
C VAL A 142 1.96 3.21 22.84
N ILE A 143 2.30 4.43 23.22
CA ILE A 143 1.34 5.52 23.39
C ILE A 143 1.39 6.38 22.13
N VAL A 144 0.31 6.37 21.38
CA VAL A 144 0.09 7.24 20.23
C VAL A 144 -0.48 8.56 20.72
N TRP A 145 0.33 9.62 20.66
CA TRP A 145 -0.10 10.98 21.01
C TRP A 145 -0.51 11.74 19.75
N LEU A 146 -1.80 12.01 19.63
CA LEU A 146 -2.38 12.73 18.49
C LEU A 146 -2.34 14.25 18.69
N GLY A 147 -1.95 14.77 19.86
CA GLY A 147 -1.97 16.19 20.20
C GLY A 147 -3.04 16.56 21.23
N ASP A 148 -3.08 17.83 21.60
CA ASP A 148 -4.07 18.40 22.52
C ASP A 148 -5.51 18.29 21.98
N ALA A 149 -6.47 18.66 22.83
CA ALA A 149 -7.91 18.74 22.55
C ALA A 149 -8.30 19.80 21.48
N ALA A 150 -7.34 20.39 20.78
CA ALA A 150 -7.59 21.31 19.67
C ALA A 150 -8.51 20.69 18.62
N GLU A 151 -9.35 21.51 17.97
CA GLU A 151 -10.32 21.06 16.97
C GLU A 151 -11.30 19.98 17.47
N GLU A 152 -11.53 19.94 18.79
CA GLU A 152 -12.38 18.95 19.47
C GLU A 152 -11.86 17.51 19.36
N GLY A 153 -10.53 17.34 19.25
CA GLY A 153 -9.91 16.03 19.09
C GLY A 153 -10.17 15.06 20.25
N ASP A 154 -10.34 15.57 21.47
CA ASP A 154 -10.71 14.77 22.65
C ASP A 154 -12.16 14.24 22.54
N LYS A 155 -13.11 15.09 22.17
CA LYS A 155 -14.50 14.69 21.89
C LYS A 155 -14.58 13.71 20.72
N ALA A 156 -13.82 13.95 19.67
CA ALA A 156 -13.73 13.06 18.52
C ALA A 156 -13.20 11.67 18.90
N LEU A 157 -12.15 11.60 19.72
CA LEU A 157 -11.61 10.33 20.19
C LEU A 157 -12.61 9.60 21.11
N GLU A 158 -13.34 10.34 21.94
CA GLU A 158 -14.41 9.80 22.79
C GLU A 158 -15.59 9.26 21.97
N GLU A 159 -15.97 9.93 20.88
CA GLU A 159 -16.99 9.45 19.95
C GLU A 159 -16.56 8.14 19.26
N ILE A 160 -15.28 8.04 18.84
CA ILE A 160 -14.71 6.79 18.31
C ILE A 160 -14.77 5.69 19.38
N ARG A 161 -14.46 6.02 20.65
CA ARG A 161 -14.55 5.09 21.79
C ARG A 161 -15.96 4.53 21.97
N CYS A 162 -16.95 5.41 22.06
CA CYS A 162 -18.36 5.04 22.26
C CYS A 162 -18.86 4.11 21.15
N ARG A 163 -18.45 4.35 19.90
CA ARG A 163 -18.76 3.48 18.77
C ARG A 163 -18.07 2.12 18.89
N GLY A 164 -16.80 2.09 19.28
CA GLY A 164 -16.02 0.86 19.40
C GLY A 164 -16.46 -0.06 20.55
N GLU A 165 -16.95 0.51 21.65
CA GLU A 165 -17.43 -0.24 22.83
C GLU A 165 -18.91 -0.65 22.75
N GLU A 166 -19.60 -0.29 21.67
CA GLU A 166 -21.05 -0.53 21.51
C GLU A 166 -21.91 0.05 22.67
N GLN A 167 -21.40 1.11 23.32
CA GLN A 167 -22.15 1.88 24.32
C GLN A 167 -23.17 2.80 23.62
N TYR A 168 -24.09 2.20 22.85
CA TYR A 168 -25.22 2.89 22.26
C TYR A 168 -26.28 3.15 23.35
N THR A 169 -26.28 4.37 23.89
CA THR A 169 -27.50 4.96 24.45
C THR A 169 -28.09 5.87 23.38
N ASN A 170 -29.37 5.66 23.05
CA ASN A 170 -30.11 6.32 21.97
C ASN A 170 -30.23 7.86 22.05
N SER A 171 -29.47 8.57 22.87
CA SER A 171 -29.87 9.91 23.32
C SER A 171 -28.94 11.09 23.05
N THR A 172 -27.74 10.94 22.46
CA THR A 172 -26.93 12.14 22.17
C THR A 172 -25.88 11.86 21.10
N LEU A 173 -25.83 12.72 20.08
CA LEU A 173 -24.61 13.08 19.33
C LEU A 173 -24.27 12.37 17.99
N ASN A 174 -25.24 11.93 17.20
CA ASN A 174 -25.03 11.79 15.74
C ASN A 174 -25.27 13.14 15.01
N THR A 175 -24.69 14.24 15.52
CA THR A 175 -24.69 15.54 14.82
C THR A 175 -23.56 15.53 13.77
N SER A 176 -23.78 16.24 12.65
CA SER A 176 -22.73 16.45 11.62
C SER A 176 -21.41 16.90 12.25
N GLU A 177 -21.49 17.74 13.29
CA GLU A 177 -20.34 18.33 13.99
C GLU A 177 -19.39 17.29 14.62
N ASN A 178 -19.89 16.23 15.27
CA ASN A 178 -19.02 15.22 15.88
C ASN A 178 -18.36 14.34 14.82
N TYR A 179 -19.10 14.04 13.76
CA TYR A 179 -18.54 13.33 12.62
C TYR A 179 -17.42 14.16 11.98
N ASP A 180 -17.62 15.46 11.79
CA ASP A 180 -16.59 16.36 11.26
C ASP A 180 -15.36 16.48 12.20
N ALA A 181 -15.57 16.44 13.52
CA ALA A 181 -14.49 16.39 14.50
C ALA A 181 -13.66 15.10 14.38
N CYS A 182 -14.32 13.95 14.21
CA CYS A 182 -13.65 12.68 13.90
C CYS A 182 -12.83 12.77 12.63
N LEU A 183 -13.36 13.37 11.56
CA LEU A 183 -12.62 13.55 10.31
C LEU A 183 -11.38 14.43 10.50
N ARG A 184 -11.49 15.56 11.21
CA ARG A 184 -10.34 16.44 11.52
C ARG A 184 -9.26 15.74 12.36
N LEU A 185 -9.66 14.99 13.39
CA LEU A 185 -8.73 14.19 14.20
C LEU A 185 -7.96 13.19 13.33
N LEU A 186 -8.65 12.52 12.40
CA LEU A 186 -8.09 11.51 11.52
C LEU A 186 -7.25 12.10 10.36
N GLN A 187 -7.37 13.39 10.10
CA GLN A 187 -6.54 14.14 9.16
C GLN A 187 -5.21 14.61 9.77
N ARG A 188 -5.01 14.45 11.09
CA ARG A 188 -3.77 14.87 11.74
C ARG A 188 -2.56 14.12 11.16
N ASP A 189 -1.44 14.84 11.06
CA ASP A 189 -0.22 14.38 10.37
C ASP A 189 0.27 13.00 10.84
N TRP A 190 0.01 12.63 12.10
CA TRP A 190 0.41 11.35 12.67
C TRP A 190 -0.02 10.16 11.79
N PHE A 191 -1.27 10.11 11.35
CA PHE A 191 -1.80 9.00 10.55
C PHE A 191 -1.13 8.86 9.19
N SER A 192 -0.55 9.94 8.68
CA SER A 192 0.11 9.94 7.38
C SER A 192 1.62 9.70 7.47
N ARG A 193 2.25 9.71 8.65
CA ARG A 193 3.71 9.61 8.77
C ARG A 193 4.20 8.18 8.58
N ILE A 194 5.29 7.99 7.84
CA ILE A 194 5.77 6.63 7.55
C ILE A 194 6.41 5.94 8.77
N TRP A 195 7.09 6.68 9.64
CA TRP A 195 7.74 6.12 10.83
C TRP A 195 6.75 5.47 11.78
N VAL A 196 5.52 6.00 11.90
CA VAL A 196 4.51 5.48 12.84
C VAL A 196 4.13 4.03 12.54
N LEU A 197 4.32 3.58 11.30
CA LEU A 197 4.04 2.22 10.87
C LEU A 197 4.92 1.22 11.60
N GLN A 198 6.22 1.50 11.72
CA GLN A 198 7.10 0.64 12.50
C GLN A 198 6.74 0.71 13.99
N GLU A 199 6.44 1.91 14.49
CA GLU A 199 6.14 2.17 15.90
C GLU A 199 4.93 1.37 16.38
N VAL A 200 3.81 1.42 15.64
CA VAL A 200 2.60 0.66 15.97
C VAL A 200 2.58 -0.75 15.38
N GLY A 201 3.40 -1.02 14.36
CA GLY A 201 3.42 -2.26 13.61
C GLY A 201 4.17 -3.40 14.28
N VAL A 202 5.00 -3.09 15.28
CA VAL A 202 5.71 -4.10 16.10
C VAL A 202 5.24 -4.13 17.55
N ALA A 203 4.51 -3.10 17.98
CA ALA A 203 3.95 -2.98 19.33
C ALA A 203 3.00 -4.15 19.68
N ARG A 204 3.06 -4.69 20.90
CA ARG A 204 2.08 -5.69 21.36
C ARG A 204 0.85 -5.07 22.04
N CYS A 205 0.97 -3.82 22.48
CA CYS A 205 -0.09 -3.06 23.11
C CYS A 205 -0.01 -1.60 22.63
N VAL A 206 -1.13 -1.03 22.20
CA VAL A 206 -1.21 0.34 21.68
C VAL A 206 -2.34 1.08 22.38
N TYR A 207 -2.06 2.30 22.85
CA TYR A 207 -3.06 3.24 23.34
C TYR A 207 -3.05 4.49 22.47
N VAL A 208 -4.22 4.94 22.04
CA VAL A 208 -4.39 6.18 21.26
C VAL A 208 -4.89 7.26 22.18
N MET A 209 -4.20 8.40 22.19
CA MET A 209 -4.42 9.50 23.13
C MET A 209 -4.55 10.84 22.41
N CYS A 210 -5.55 11.63 22.81
CA CYS A 210 -5.74 13.01 22.39
C CYS A 210 -6.25 13.84 23.57
N GLY A 211 -5.50 14.88 23.94
CA GLY A 211 -5.75 15.61 25.20
C GLY A 211 -5.72 14.64 26.39
N PHE A 212 -6.78 14.65 27.21
CA PHE A 212 -6.89 13.73 28.36
C PHE A 212 -7.59 12.41 28.05
N ILE A 213 -8.12 12.24 26.85
CA ILE A 213 -8.82 11.01 26.44
C ILE A 213 -7.79 10.02 25.91
N SER A 214 -7.86 8.78 26.40
CA SER A 214 -6.99 7.68 25.98
C SER A 214 -7.83 6.42 25.84
N ILE A 215 -7.64 5.72 24.71
CA ILE A 215 -8.42 4.53 24.37
C ILE A 215 -7.51 3.41 23.87
N ASN A 216 -7.91 2.17 24.12
CA ASN A 216 -7.19 1.01 23.61
C ASN A 216 -7.22 1.00 22.08
N GLY A 217 -6.10 0.65 21.44
CA GLY A 217 -5.97 0.60 19.98
C GLY A 217 -6.98 -0.32 19.30
N HIS A 218 -7.38 -1.43 19.93
CA HIS A 218 -8.44 -2.29 19.41
C HIS A 218 -9.79 -1.57 19.39
N VAL A 219 -10.15 -0.88 20.48
CA VAL A 219 -11.38 -0.08 20.57
C VAL A 219 -11.37 1.05 19.54
N PHE A 220 -10.23 1.73 19.35
CA PHE A 220 -10.06 2.71 18.28
C PHE A 220 -10.37 2.10 16.90
N CYS A 221 -9.78 0.95 16.57
CA CYS A 221 -10.03 0.27 15.29
C CYS A 221 -11.48 -0.20 15.11
N GLU A 222 -12.15 -0.61 16.18
CA GLU A 222 -13.58 -0.97 16.20
C GLU A 222 -14.48 0.27 16.02
N GLY A 223 -14.11 1.40 16.60
CA GLY A 223 -14.81 2.66 16.38
C GLY A 223 -14.70 3.11 14.93
N LEU A 224 -13.50 3.00 14.33
CA LEU A 224 -13.27 3.35 12.94
C LEU A 224 -14.05 2.49 11.94
N SER A 225 -14.21 1.17 12.17
CA SER A 225 -14.99 0.31 11.27
C SER A 225 -16.49 0.65 11.25
N ARG A 226 -16.98 1.32 12.31
CA ARG A 226 -18.36 1.82 12.43
C ARG A 226 -18.51 3.27 11.97
N LEU A 227 -17.42 3.95 11.60
CA LEU A 227 -17.45 5.26 10.97
C LEU A 227 -17.44 5.11 9.45
N ARG A 228 -18.33 5.83 8.77
CA ARG A 228 -18.27 5.93 7.31
C ARG A 228 -17.16 6.91 6.94
N LEU A 229 -15.99 6.44 6.52
CA LEU A 229 -14.86 7.31 6.20
C LEU A 229 -14.79 7.59 4.69
N PRO A 230 -14.42 8.81 4.27
CA PRO A 230 -14.11 9.10 2.87
C PRO A 230 -12.94 8.23 2.37
N SER A 231 -12.99 7.85 1.09
CA SER A 231 -11.98 7.00 0.44
C SER A 231 -10.53 7.53 0.57
N ALA A 232 -10.35 8.86 0.48
CA ALA A 232 -9.04 9.49 0.66
C ALA A 232 -8.46 9.23 2.07
N LEU A 233 -9.29 9.34 3.11
CA LEU A 233 -8.88 9.08 4.49
C LEU A 233 -8.62 7.60 4.76
N LEU A 234 -9.43 6.71 4.16
CA LEU A 234 -9.20 5.26 4.26
C LEU A 234 -7.81 4.85 3.77
N SER A 235 -7.29 5.49 2.73
CA SER A 235 -5.96 5.18 2.18
C SER A 235 -4.81 5.55 3.13
N ALA A 236 -4.97 6.57 3.97
CA ALA A 236 -3.98 6.97 4.96
C ALA A 236 -4.13 6.18 6.27
N ILE A 237 -5.37 6.01 6.75
CA ILE A 237 -5.63 5.44 8.08
C ILE A 237 -5.67 3.92 8.05
N GLY A 238 -6.20 3.33 6.97
CA GLY A 238 -6.39 1.89 6.83
C GLY A 238 -5.13 1.07 7.12
N PRO A 239 -3.97 1.43 6.54
CA PRO A 239 -2.72 0.72 6.81
C PRO A 239 -2.28 0.80 8.29
N VAL A 240 -2.38 1.98 8.92
CA VAL A 240 -2.07 2.15 10.35
C VAL A 240 -3.07 1.39 11.24
N ALA A 241 -4.36 1.49 10.96
CA ALA A 241 -5.42 0.81 11.70
C ALA A 241 -5.28 -0.71 11.59
N HIS A 242 -4.88 -1.22 10.43
CA HIS A 242 -4.57 -2.63 10.23
C HIS A 242 -3.43 -3.10 11.16
N LEU A 243 -2.36 -2.32 11.23
CA LEU A 243 -1.25 -2.59 12.14
C LEU A 243 -1.69 -2.52 13.61
N ILE A 244 -2.42 -1.48 14.03
CA ILE A 244 -2.88 -1.36 15.42
C ILE A 244 -3.75 -2.56 15.82
N ARG A 245 -4.69 -2.96 14.96
CA ARG A 245 -5.57 -4.12 15.19
C ARG A 245 -4.81 -5.43 15.37
N GLY A 246 -3.68 -5.58 14.67
CA GLY A 246 -2.83 -6.76 14.77
C GLY A 246 -2.05 -6.89 16.08
N ALA A 247 -1.94 -5.82 16.88
CA ALA A 247 -1.08 -5.76 18.07
C ALA A 247 -1.34 -6.90 19.08
N LEU A 248 -2.62 -7.19 19.36
CA LEU A 248 -3.03 -8.22 20.32
C LEU A 248 -2.62 -9.64 19.94
N TYR A 249 -2.36 -9.89 18.65
CA TYR A 249 -2.03 -11.23 18.13
C TYR A 249 -0.54 -11.41 17.85
N ARG A 250 0.29 -10.38 18.12
CA ARG A 250 1.73 -10.45 17.86
C ARG A 250 2.43 -11.33 18.88
N PRO A 251 3.36 -12.19 18.43
CA PRO A 251 4.19 -12.97 19.34
C PRO A 251 5.13 -12.04 20.12
N GLU A 252 5.71 -12.57 21.18
CA GLU A 252 6.83 -11.92 21.88
C GLU A 252 8.00 -11.66 20.94
N TYR A 253 8.63 -10.50 21.14
CA TYR A 253 9.84 -10.16 20.39
C TYR A 253 10.94 -11.16 20.70
N LYS A 254 11.55 -11.69 19.64
CA LYS A 254 12.77 -12.51 19.74
C LYS A 254 13.92 -11.71 19.13
N LEU A 255 15.08 -11.74 19.78
CA LEU A 255 16.28 -11.09 19.26
C LEU A 255 16.55 -11.59 17.83
N ASN A 256 16.86 -10.66 16.93
CA ASN A 256 17.07 -10.92 15.49
C ASN A 256 15.85 -11.46 14.71
N SER A 257 14.66 -11.45 15.31
CA SER A 257 13.42 -11.79 14.59
C SER A 257 13.05 -10.72 13.57
N ARG A 258 12.57 -11.18 12.42
CA ARG A 258 12.10 -10.35 11.32
C ARG A 258 10.58 -10.26 11.31
N GLY A 259 10.05 -9.36 10.49
CA GLY A 259 8.63 -9.32 10.21
C GLY A 259 8.18 -10.49 9.34
N PHE A 260 6.94 -10.40 8.86
CA PHE A 260 6.30 -11.45 8.06
C PHE A 260 5.95 -10.98 6.64
N ILE A 261 6.11 -9.70 6.35
CA ILE A 261 5.72 -9.07 5.09
C ILE A 261 6.99 -8.68 4.35
N SER A 262 7.07 -8.94 3.05
CA SER A 262 8.23 -8.53 2.24
C SER A 262 8.31 -7.01 2.10
N ILE A 263 9.50 -6.46 1.89
CA ILE A 263 9.75 -5.04 1.69
C ILE A 263 9.00 -4.51 0.47
N GLY A 264 8.86 -5.33 -0.58
CA GLY A 264 8.04 -4.98 -1.74
C GLY A 264 6.58 -4.77 -1.34
N GLU A 265 6.00 -5.71 -0.61
CA GLU A 265 4.62 -5.57 -0.12
C GLU A 265 4.48 -4.36 0.81
N LEU A 266 5.40 -4.15 1.75
CA LEU A 266 5.37 -2.99 2.64
C LEU A 266 5.41 -1.68 1.86
N ILE A 267 6.28 -1.53 0.86
CA ILE A 267 6.30 -0.31 0.04
C ILE A 267 4.98 -0.16 -0.72
N GLY A 268 4.43 -1.25 -1.28
CA GLY A 268 3.09 -1.24 -1.89
C GLY A 268 1.98 -0.78 -0.94
N MET A 269 2.03 -1.23 0.31
CA MET A 269 1.06 -0.89 1.35
C MET A 269 1.20 0.55 1.86
N TYR A 270 2.41 1.11 1.88
CA TYR A 270 2.71 2.30 2.68
C TYR A 270 3.35 3.47 1.91
N HIS A 271 3.63 3.36 0.61
CA HIS A 271 4.32 4.40 -0.17
C HIS A 271 3.66 5.79 -0.11
N ARG A 272 2.35 5.88 0.15
CA ARG A 272 1.61 7.16 0.34
C ARG A 272 1.82 7.82 1.69
N HIS A 273 2.49 7.17 2.64
CA HIS A 273 2.80 7.79 3.93
C HIS A 273 3.93 8.82 3.75
N ASN A 274 3.75 10.00 4.34
CA ASN A 274 4.66 11.12 4.36
C ASN A 274 5.96 10.78 5.08
N ALA A 275 7.05 11.24 4.48
CA ALA A 275 8.39 11.19 5.03
C ALA A 275 8.99 12.59 5.00
N ALA A 276 9.81 12.94 6.00
CA ALA A 276 10.58 14.18 5.98
C ALA A 276 11.81 14.03 5.07
N LYS A 277 12.48 12.88 5.14
CA LYS A 277 13.55 12.48 4.22
C LYS A 277 13.06 11.37 3.31
N GLN A 278 13.33 11.47 2.02
CA GLN A 278 12.83 10.50 1.04
C GLN A 278 13.33 9.07 1.32
N HIS A 279 14.53 8.91 1.88
CA HIS A 279 15.08 7.63 2.36
C HIS A 279 14.16 6.88 3.32
N ASP A 280 13.39 7.60 4.14
CA ASP A 280 12.51 6.99 5.13
C ASP A 280 11.35 6.24 4.47
N LYS A 281 11.07 6.49 3.18
CA LYS A 281 10.14 5.69 2.36
C LYS A 281 10.52 4.21 2.30
N VAL A 282 11.79 3.89 2.55
CA VAL A 282 12.31 2.52 2.64
C VAL A 282 12.72 2.20 4.07
N TYR A 283 13.53 3.06 4.70
CA TYR A 283 14.17 2.72 5.98
C TYR A 283 13.18 2.54 7.12
N ALA A 284 12.07 3.29 7.15
CA ALA A 284 11.01 3.13 8.16
C ALA A 284 10.26 1.79 8.02
N LEU A 285 10.37 1.09 6.89
CA LEU A 285 9.67 -0.17 6.65
C LEU A 285 10.56 -1.39 6.96
N LEU A 286 11.88 -1.22 7.06
CA LEU A 286 12.82 -2.31 7.33
C LEU A 286 12.51 -3.01 8.65
N GLY A 287 12.10 -2.23 9.66
CA GLY A 287 11.67 -2.75 10.94
C GLY A 287 10.37 -3.56 10.90
N LEU A 288 9.66 -3.64 9.79
CA LEU A 288 8.48 -4.49 9.58
C LEU A 288 8.75 -5.63 8.59
N SER A 289 9.90 -5.60 7.90
CA SER A 289 10.20 -6.49 6.79
C SER A 289 10.61 -7.89 7.25
N ALA A 290 10.20 -8.90 6.48
CA ALA A 290 10.69 -10.27 6.56
C ALA A 290 12.08 -10.44 5.91
N ASP A 291 12.46 -9.50 5.05
CA ASP A 291 13.67 -9.60 4.24
C ASP A 291 14.96 -9.51 5.06
N PRO A 292 16.02 -10.21 4.64
CA PRO A 292 17.35 -10.00 5.20
C PRO A 292 17.84 -8.57 4.98
N ILE A 293 18.50 -8.04 6.02
CA ILE A 293 19.32 -6.84 5.87
C ILE A 293 20.49 -7.21 4.97
N THR A 294 20.45 -6.70 3.75
CA THR A 294 21.53 -6.80 2.76
C THR A 294 22.09 -5.40 2.52
N ALA A 295 23.23 -5.28 1.84
CA ALA A 295 23.79 -3.98 1.47
C ALA A 295 22.83 -3.10 0.61
N ALA A 296 21.80 -3.71 0.00
CA ALA A 296 20.76 -2.99 -0.73
C ALA A 296 19.71 -2.35 0.19
N LEU A 297 19.50 -2.89 1.39
CA LEU A 297 18.47 -2.50 2.35
C LEU A 297 19.05 -1.97 3.68
N GLU A 298 20.35 -1.71 3.74
CA GLU A 298 21.00 -1.17 4.93
C GLU A 298 20.81 0.36 5.00
N PRO A 299 20.34 0.92 6.14
CA PRO A 299 20.18 2.36 6.29
C PRO A 299 21.48 3.13 6.10
N ASN A 300 21.55 3.94 5.05
CA ASN A 300 22.65 4.86 4.80
C ASN A 300 22.10 6.19 4.25
N TYR A 301 22.12 7.22 5.09
CA TYR A 301 21.65 8.57 4.72
C TYR A 301 22.69 9.38 3.94
N SER A 302 23.94 8.90 3.85
CA SER A 302 24.99 9.53 3.06
C SER A 302 24.88 9.21 1.57
N LEU A 303 24.12 8.17 1.20
CA LEU A 303 23.83 7.84 -0.20
C LEU A 303 22.75 8.77 -0.76
N PRO A 304 22.86 9.23 -2.02
CA PRO A 304 21.77 9.92 -2.70
C PRO A 304 20.52 9.03 -2.79
N TRP A 305 19.33 9.63 -2.65
CA TRP A 305 18.07 8.89 -2.71
C TRP A 305 17.94 7.99 -3.96
N LYS A 306 18.35 8.49 -5.14
CA LYS A 306 18.32 7.72 -6.39
C LYS A 306 19.02 6.36 -6.25
N GLU A 307 20.16 6.33 -5.58
CA GLU A 307 20.95 5.12 -5.42
C GLU A 307 20.26 4.14 -4.45
N VAL A 308 19.73 4.65 -3.34
CA VAL A 308 18.94 3.85 -2.37
C VAL A 308 17.71 3.25 -3.05
N PHE A 309 17.00 4.06 -3.82
CA PHE A 309 15.81 3.61 -4.52
C PHE A 309 16.16 2.56 -5.57
N LYS A 310 17.18 2.80 -6.42
CA LYS A 310 17.67 1.82 -7.41
C LYS A 310 18.08 0.50 -6.76
N ARG A 311 18.80 0.53 -5.64
CA ARG A 311 19.16 -0.67 -4.87
C ARG A 311 17.94 -1.42 -4.36
N THR A 312 16.94 -0.70 -3.86
CA THR A 312 15.69 -1.28 -3.37
C THR A 312 14.90 -1.93 -4.50
N ILE A 313 14.77 -1.27 -5.66
CA ILE A 313 14.10 -1.84 -6.84
C ILE A 313 14.83 -3.10 -7.32
N ASN A 314 16.16 -3.04 -7.49
CA ASN A 314 16.95 -4.20 -7.91
C ASN A 314 16.86 -5.35 -6.89
N TYR A 315 16.64 -5.06 -5.61
CA TYR A 315 16.41 -6.08 -4.60
C TYR A 315 15.05 -6.77 -4.79
N ILE A 316 13.99 -5.99 -5.02
CA ILE A 316 12.63 -6.52 -5.24
C ILE A 316 12.54 -7.25 -6.60
N PHE A 317 13.25 -6.75 -7.60
CA PHE A 317 13.19 -7.16 -9.00
C PHE A 317 14.60 -7.44 -9.57
N PRO A 318 15.24 -8.56 -9.17
CA PRO A 318 16.66 -8.80 -9.45
C PRO A 318 17.00 -9.01 -10.93
N GLU A 319 16.06 -9.48 -11.74
CA GLU A 319 16.26 -9.73 -13.18
C GLU A 319 15.61 -8.65 -14.08
N CYS A 320 15.17 -7.53 -13.51
CA CYS A 320 14.58 -6.44 -14.29
C CYS A 320 15.65 -5.41 -14.66
N SER A 321 15.59 -4.88 -15.88
CA SER A 321 16.35 -3.68 -16.25
C SER A 321 15.65 -2.46 -15.66
N VAL A 322 16.38 -1.64 -14.91
CA VAL A 322 15.82 -0.52 -14.14
C VAL A 322 16.48 0.79 -14.54
N GLU A 323 15.68 1.70 -15.07
CA GLU A 323 16.04 3.08 -15.35
C GLU A 323 15.25 4.01 -14.42
N ALA A 324 15.97 4.73 -13.54
CA ALA A 324 15.38 5.65 -12.57
C ALA A 324 15.54 7.11 -13.02
N PHE A 325 14.41 7.79 -13.23
CA PHE A 325 14.34 9.22 -13.56
C PHE A 325 14.15 10.02 -12.28
N ILE A 326 15.18 10.80 -11.91
CA ILE A 326 15.24 11.53 -10.63
C ILE A 326 14.22 12.67 -10.60
N GLU A 327 14.08 13.40 -11.71
CA GLU A 327 13.28 14.62 -11.80
C GLU A 327 11.78 14.37 -11.66
N THR A 328 11.33 13.17 -12.05
CA THR A 328 9.92 12.75 -11.99
C THR A 328 9.67 11.68 -10.93
N GLU A 329 10.69 11.28 -10.17
CA GLU A 329 10.72 10.12 -9.26
C GLU A 329 10.02 8.88 -9.84
N THR A 330 10.21 8.70 -11.14
CA THR A 330 9.57 7.63 -11.91
C THR A 330 10.63 6.60 -12.26
N VAL A 331 10.31 5.33 -12.02
CA VAL A 331 11.16 4.22 -12.42
C VAL A 331 10.50 3.52 -13.59
N LEU A 332 11.26 3.40 -14.67
CA LEU A 332 10.95 2.54 -15.79
C LEU A 332 11.65 1.21 -15.57
N MET A 333 10.85 0.15 -15.45
CA MET A 333 11.35 -1.21 -15.38
C MET A 333 11.01 -1.92 -16.68
N ARG A 334 11.99 -2.60 -17.26
CA ARG A 334 11.82 -3.48 -18.42
C ARG A 334 12.08 -4.91 -17.97
N SER A 335 11.09 -5.78 -18.14
CA SER A 335 11.18 -7.17 -17.71
C SER A 335 10.28 -8.08 -18.53
N GLU A 336 10.66 -9.35 -18.55
CA GLU A 336 9.78 -10.44 -18.93
C GLU A 336 8.86 -10.78 -17.75
N GLY A 337 7.60 -11.11 -18.03
CA GLY A 337 6.65 -11.48 -16.98
C GLY A 337 5.53 -12.39 -17.46
N TRP A 338 4.80 -12.97 -16.52
CA TRP A 338 3.67 -13.86 -16.80
C TRP A 338 2.40 -13.29 -16.19
N ILE A 339 1.37 -13.08 -17.00
CA ILE A 339 0.04 -12.72 -16.50
C ILE A 339 -0.53 -13.95 -15.82
N LEU A 340 -0.76 -13.85 -14.52
CA LEU A 340 -1.33 -14.91 -13.72
C LEU A 340 -2.85 -14.77 -13.59
N GLY A 341 -3.39 -13.57 -13.81
CA GLY A 341 -4.83 -13.37 -13.72
C GLY A 341 -5.22 -11.91 -13.72
N VAL A 342 -6.53 -11.69 -13.56
CA VAL A 342 -7.12 -10.36 -13.49
C VAL A 342 -8.09 -10.27 -12.32
N ILE A 343 -8.22 -9.07 -11.75
CA ILE A 343 -9.08 -8.80 -10.60
C ILE A 343 -10.51 -8.54 -11.11
N ASN A 344 -11.40 -9.48 -10.79
CA ASN A 344 -12.79 -9.49 -11.25
C ASN A 344 -13.72 -8.66 -10.38
N SER A 345 -13.51 -8.65 -9.07
CA SER A 345 -14.32 -7.86 -8.18
C SER A 345 -13.50 -7.40 -6.98
N VAL A 346 -13.87 -6.25 -6.45
CA VAL A 346 -13.25 -5.64 -5.27
C VAL A 346 -14.37 -5.23 -4.34
N GLU A 347 -14.44 -5.87 -3.19
CA GLU A 347 -15.36 -5.53 -2.11
C GLU A 347 -14.57 -4.84 -1.00
N GLU A 348 -15.00 -3.65 -0.59
CA GLU A 348 -14.45 -3.01 0.60
C GLU A 348 -15.00 -3.71 1.84
N ASN A 349 -14.10 -4.19 2.70
CA ASN A 349 -14.53 -4.86 3.92
C ASN A 349 -14.92 -3.81 4.98
N ALA A 350 -16.22 -3.51 5.06
CA ALA A 350 -16.76 -2.54 6.03
C ALA A 350 -16.35 -2.85 7.49
N SER A 351 -16.14 -4.14 7.84
CA SER A 351 -15.73 -4.54 9.18
C SER A 351 -14.24 -4.28 9.49
N ARG A 352 -13.40 -4.10 8.46
CA ARG A 352 -11.93 -3.99 8.59
C ARG A 352 -11.41 -2.85 7.72
N VAL A 353 -11.34 -1.66 8.34
CA VAL A 353 -10.80 -0.43 7.73
C VAL A 353 -9.49 -0.70 7.00
N GLY A 354 -9.46 -0.40 5.70
CA GLY A 354 -8.29 -0.53 4.85
C GLY A 354 -8.11 -1.88 4.14
N LYS A 355 -8.90 -2.92 4.47
CA LYS A 355 -8.82 -4.21 3.74
C LYS A 355 -9.82 -4.27 2.59
N GLN A 356 -9.35 -4.75 1.45
CA GLN A 356 -10.20 -5.10 0.30
C GLN A 356 -10.26 -6.61 0.18
N LYS A 357 -11.45 -7.15 -0.06
CA LYS A 357 -11.61 -8.52 -0.52
C LYS A 357 -11.60 -8.47 -2.05
N ILE A 358 -10.64 -9.17 -2.65
CA ILE A 358 -10.47 -9.20 -4.09
C ILE A 358 -10.76 -10.59 -4.61
N GLU A 359 -11.47 -10.66 -5.73
CA GLU A 359 -11.71 -11.90 -6.45
C GLU A 359 -10.83 -11.93 -7.70
N VAL A 360 -10.07 -13.00 -7.84
CA VAL A 360 -9.07 -13.19 -8.89
C VAL A 360 -9.55 -14.25 -9.87
N LEU A 361 -9.49 -13.91 -11.16
CA LEU A 361 -9.66 -14.85 -12.26
C LEU A 361 -8.28 -15.25 -12.77
N PHE A 362 -7.93 -16.52 -12.62
CA PHE A 362 -6.65 -17.04 -13.08
C PHE A 362 -6.64 -17.19 -14.60
N SER A 363 -5.55 -16.73 -15.23
CA SER A 363 -5.29 -16.93 -16.65
C SER A 363 -4.91 -18.38 -16.94
N TYR A 364 -4.92 -18.77 -18.21
CA TYR A 364 -4.39 -20.06 -18.64
C TYR A 364 -2.92 -20.27 -18.20
N THR A 365 -2.12 -19.20 -18.22
CA THR A 365 -0.74 -19.22 -17.74
C THR A 365 -0.65 -19.58 -16.25
N ALA A 366 -1.56 -19.10 -15.41
CA ALA A 366 -1.61 -19.53 -14.02
C ALA A 366 -2.08 -21.00 -13.87
N LEU A 367 -2.99 -21.46 -14.73
CA LEU A 367 -3.43 -22.87 -14.74
C LEU A 367 -2.27 -23.81 -15.10
N SER A 368 -1.50 -23.46 -16.14
CA SER A 368 -0.38 -24.27 -16.62
C SER A 368 0.80 -24.30 -15.65
N LEU A 369 1.02 -23.20 -14.91
CA LEU A 369 1.99 -23.13 -13.82
C LEU A 369 1.47 -23.78 -12.52
N GLY A 370 0.22 -24.26 -12.50
CA GLY A 370 -0.37 -24.97 -11.37
C GLY A 370 -0.78 -24.08 -10.19
N TYR A 371 -0.84 -22.75 -10.37
CA TYR A 371 -1.18 -21.81 -9.28
C TYR A 371 -2.62 -21.93 -8.81
N GLN A 372 -3.57 -22.37 -9.66
CA GLN A 372 -4.96 -22.61 -9.28
C GLN A 372 -5.14 -23.63 -8.14
N TYR A 373 -4.20 -24.56 -7.99
CA TYR A 373 -4.23 -25.56 -6.93
C TYR A 373 -3.62 -25.03 -5.63
N ARG A 374 -2.82 -23.95 -5.72
CA ARG A 374 -2.09 -23.37 -4.60
C ARG A 374 -2.84 -22.19 -3.98
N TRP A 375 -3.49 -21.39 -4.81
CA TRP A 375 -4.11 -20.14 -4.39
C TRP A 375 -5.64 -20.24 -4.40
N GLU A 376 -6.25 -19.58 -3.42
CA GLU A 376 -7.69 -19.32 -3.42
C GLU A 376 -8.04 -18.38 -4.58
N THR A 377 -9.32 -18.30 -4.98
CA THR A 377 -9.79 -17.30 -5.93
C THR A 377 -10.24 -16.01 -5.24
N SER A 378 -10.59 -16.09 -3.95
CA SER A 378 -10.95 -14.94 -3.12
C SER A 378 -9.82 -14.64 -2.14
N TRP A 379 -9.21 -13.47 -2.25
CA TRP A 379 -8.12 -13.04 -1.37
C TRP A 379 -8.60 -11.94 -0.42
N GLU A 380 -8.38 -12.12 0.87
CA GLU A 380 -8.35 -11.01 1.82
C GLU A 380 -7.01 -10.30 1.70
N SER A 381 -7.02 -9.15 1.06
CA SER A 381 -5.78 -8.41 0.88
C SER A 381 -5.27 -7.75 2.15
N GLN A 382 -3.96 -7.47 2.15
CA GLN A 382 -3.37 -6.53 3.09
C GLN A 382 -3.84 -5.10 2.76
N ALA A 383 -3.74 -4.17 3.71
CA ALA A 383 -4.14 -2.79 3.47
C ALA A 383 -3.22 -2.12 2.43
N PHE A 384 -3.77 -1.71 1.29
CA PHE A 384 -2.99 -1.05 0.23
C PHE A 384 -3.06 0.47 0.32
N ALA A 385 -1.95 1.13 -0.03
CA ALA A 385 -1.94 2.59 -0.20
C ALA A 385 -2.71 3.00 -1.46
N ALA A 386 -2.59 2.25 -2.56
CA ALA A 386 -3.36 2.48 -3.78
C ALA A 386 -4.54 1.50 -3.87
N LEU A 387 -5.75 2.03 -4.11
CA LEU A 387 -6.95 1.20 -4.22
C LEU A 387 -6.87 0.32 -5.47
N ILE A 388 -6.93 -0.98 -5.23
CA ILE A 388 -7.11 -1.97 -6.28
C ILE A 388 -8.49 -1.77 -6.92
N GLN A 389 -8.55 -1.94 -8.23
CA GLN A 389 -9.76 -1.82 -9.02
C GLN A 389 -10.03 -3.09 -9.82
N GLU A 390 -11.31 -3.29 -10.15
CA GLU A 390 -11.71 -4.26 -11.18
C GLU A 390 -10.99 -3.95 -12.50
N GLY A 391 -10.37 -4.96 -13.09
CA GLY A 391 -9.52 -4.86 -14.29
C GLY A 391 -8.02 -4.79 -14.02
N ASP A 392 -7.59 -4.63 -12.76
CA ASP A 392 -6.16 -4.70 -12.42
C ASP A 392 -5.62 -6.13 -12.65
N ILE A 393 -4.35 -6.23 -13.03
CA ILE A 393 -3.73 -7.45 -13.54
C ILE A 393 -2.71 -7.96 -12.53
N ILE A 394 -2.71 -9.28 -12.33
CA ILE A 394 -1.73 -9.97 -11.50
C ILE A 394 -0.64 -10.51 -12.41
N CYS A 395 0.58 -10.05 -12.22
CA CYS A 395 1.72 -10.37 -13.07
C CYS A 395 2.91 -10.84 -12.22
N LEU A 396 3.50 -11.97 -12.57
CA LEU A 396 4.77 -12.41 -11.99
C LEU A 396 5.91 -11.96 -12.90
N LEU A 397 6.74 -11.03 -12.43
CA LEU A 397 7.93 -10.60 -13.16
C LEU A 397 9.06 -11.62 -12.97
N LYS A 398 9.89 -11.77 -14.00
CA LYS A 398 11.05 -12.66 -13.96
C LYS A 398 11.99 -12.28 -12.82
N GLY A 399 12.46 -13.28 -12.09
CA GLY A 399 13.30 -13.14 -10.89
C GLY A 399 12.55 -12.65 -9.63
N ALA A 400 11.30 -12.20 -9.72
CA ALA A 400 10.53 -11.78 -8.55
C ALA A 400 9.98 -12.99 -7.77
N SER A 401 10.06 -12.92 -6.43
CA SER A 401 9.53 -13.98 -5.54
C SER A 401 8.01 -13.97 -5.41
N ASN A 402 7.40 -12.79 -5.49
CA ASN A 402 5.97 -12.55 -5.34
C ASN A 402 5.41 -11.86 -6.59
N PRO A 403 4.14 -12.11 -6.96
CA PRO A 403 3.50 -11.40 -8.06
C PRO A 403 3.28 -9.93 -7.71
N SER A 404 3.28 -9.07 -8.73
CA SER A 404 2.91 -7.66 -8.69
C SER A 404 1.47 -7.47 -9.14
N ILE A 405 0.82 -6.39 -8.69
CA ILE A 405 -0.45 -5.94 -9.28
C ILE A 405 -0.16 -4.70 -10.11
N ILE A 406 -0.52 -4.80 -11.39
CA ILE A 406 -0.24 -3.79 -12.41
C ILE A 406 -1.55 -3.35 -13.05
N ARG A 407 -1.62 -2.09 -13.47
CA ARG A 407 -2.77 -1.52 -14.17
C ARG A 407 -2.38 -1.18 -15.59
N LEU A 408 -3.21 -1.61 -16.54
CA LEU A 408 -3.06 -1.23 -17.94
C LEU A 408 -3.33 0.26 -18.11
N CYS A 409 -2.37 0.94 -18.73
CA CYS A 409 -2.49 2.31 -19.24
C CYS A 409 -2.43 2.27 -20.78
N LYS A 410 -2.57 3.44 -21.44
CA LYS A 410 -2.67 3.52 -22.91
C LYS A 410 -1.59 2.75 -23.66
N ASP A 411 -0.34 2.86 -23.20
CA ASP A 411 0.83 2.29 -23.88
C ASP A 411 1.87 1.70 -22.90
N HIS A 412 1.49 1.44 -21.66
CA HIS A 412 2.35 0.87 -20.62
C HIS A 412 1.54 0.29 -19.46
N PHE A 413 2.22 -0.24 -18.45
CA PHE A 413 1.60 -0.68 -17.21
C PHE A 413 2.11 0.13 -16.02
N ALA A 414 1.21 0.60 -15.18
CA ALA A 414 1.54 1.23 -13.90
C ALA A 414 1.58 0.15 -12.81
N VAL A 415 2.64 0.12 -12.00
CA VAL A 415 2.73 -0.76 -10.83
C VAL A 415 1.88 -0.17 -9.70
N ILE A 416 0.82 -0.89 -9.34
CA ILE A 416 -0.06 -0.53 -8.21
C ILE A 416 0.54 -1.02 -6.89
N THR A 417 0.98 -2.28 -6.87
CA THR A 417 1.80 -2.83 -5.79
C THR A 417 2.94 -3.67 -6.38
N PRO A 418 4.19 -3.47 -5.95
CA PRO A 418 5.34 -4.18 -6.49
C PRO A 418 5.40 -5.64 -6.03
N ALA A 419 4.67 -6.00 -4.98
CA ALA A 419 4.51 -7.38 -4.53
C ALA A 419 3.18 -7.54 -3.80
N VAL A 420 2.58 -8.73 -3.90
CA VAL A 420 1.43 -9.18 -3.12
C VAL A 420 1.60 -10.65 -2.75
N THR A 421 1.29 -11.02 -1.51
CA THR A 421 1.19 -12.42 -1.09
C THR A 421 -0.20 -12.98 -1.40
N PRO A 422 -0.34 -13.97 -2.30
CA PRO A 422 -1.62 -14.61 -2.58
C PRO A 422 -2.13 -15.45 -1.40
N GLN A 423 -3.45 -15.50 -1.23
CA GLN A 423 -4.08 -16.34 -0.21
C GLN A 423 -3.93 -17.83 -0.58
N GLN A 424 -3.25 -18.60 0.27
CA GLN A 424 -2.97 -20.02 0.03
C GLN A 424 -4.17 -20.89 0.44
N ARG A 425 -4.40 -21.99 -0.29
CA ARG A 425 -5.36 -23.03 0.12
C ARG A 425 -4.79 -23.83 1.30
N GLN A 426 -5.59 -24.03 2.35
CA GLN A 426 -5.18 -24.87 3.47
C GLN A 426 -5.24 -26.33 3.04
N HIS A 427 -4.09 -27.00 3.00
CA HIS A 427 -3.83 -28.35 2.46
C HIS A 427 -3.52 -28.40 0.96
N GLU A 428 -2.24 -28.35 0.62
CA GLU A 428 -1.58 -29.36 -0.21
C GLU A 428 -0.07 -29.04 -0.33
N LYS A 429 0.79 -30.03 -0.07
CA LYS A 429 2.23 -29.94 -0.40
C LYS A 429 2.37 -30.02 -1.91
N SER A 430 2.31 -28.89 -2.61
CA SER A 430 2.56 -28.84 -4.05
C SER A 430 4.05 -28.66 -4.37
N PRO A 431 4.57 -29.25 -5.46
CA PRO A 431 5.98 -29.17 -5.82
C PRO A 431 6.40 -27.74 -6.18
N THR A 432 7.63 -27.37 -5.81
CA THR A 432 8.30 -26.14 -6.24
C THR A 432 8.60 -26.22 -7.74
N VAL A 433 7.67 -25.78 -8.58
CA VAL A 433 7.97 -25.53 -10.00
C VAL A 433 8.49 -24.10 -10.10
N ARG A 434 9.78 -23.96 -10.40
CA ARG A 434 10.35 -22.70 -10.84
C ARG A 434 10.07 -22.57 -12.35
N PRO A 435 9.73 -21.38 -12.87
CA PRO A 435 9.53 -21.15 -14.31
C PRO A 435 10.81 -21.36 -15.18
N GLU A 436 11.91 -21.84 -14.60
CA GLU A 436 13.28 -21.88 -15.15
C GLU A 436 13.48 -22.84 -16.35
N GLY A 437 12.42 -23.25 -17.05
CA GLY A 437 12.54 -24.20 -18.17
C GLY A 437 11.47 -24.15 -19.26
N MET A 438 10.57 -23.16 -19.29
CA MET A 438 9.48 -23.12 -20.29
C MET A 438 9.57 -21.87 -21.16
N THR A 439 10.27 -21.98 -22.30
CA THR A 439 10.49 -20.91 -23.28
C THR A 439 9.33 -20.69 -24.27
N SER A 440 8.11 -21.18 -24.02
CA SER A 440 7.03 -21.12 -25.03
C SER A 440 5.60 -21.11 -24.47
N MET A 441 5.31 -20.31 -23.45
CA MET A 441 3.93 -19.90 -23.19
C MET A 441 3.90 -18.38 -23.05
N ARG A 442 2.98 -17.75 -23.80
CA ARG A 442 2.62 -16.32 -23.90
C ARG A 442 2.95 -15.49 -22.65
N GLY A 443 4.23 -15.24 -22.41
CA GLY A 443 4.72 -14.30 -21.42
C GLY A 443 4.76 -12.91 -22.04
N LEU A 444 4.61 -11.89 -21.21
CA LEU A 444 4.87 -10.51 -21.58
C LEU A 444 6.36 -10.42 -21.92
N PHE A 445 6.68 -10.21 -23.19
CA PHE A 445 8.03 -9.94 -23.62
C PHE A 445 8.26 -8.42 -23.48
N ASP A 446 9.22 -8.05 -22.64
CA ASP A 446 9.79 -6.69 -22.56
C ASP A 446 8.77 -5.54 -22.46
N ILE A 447 8.07 -5.46 -21.32
CA ILE A 447 7.04 -4.43 -21.09
C ILE A 447 7.57 -3.33 -20.17
N PRO A 448 7.40 -2.05 -20.55
CA PRO A 448 7.71 -0.96 -19.64
C PRO A 448 6.67 -0.89 -18.52
N LEU A 449 7.16 -1.09 -17.31
CA LEU A 449 6.43 -0.89 -16.08
C LEU A 449 6.87 0.44 -15.49
N ILE A 450 5.90 1.32 -15.27
CA ILE A 450 6.13 2.56 -14.53
C ILE A 450 5.81 2.33 -13.07
N TRP A 451 6.73 2.72 -12.19
CA TRP A 451 6.43 2.91 -10.79
C TRP A 451 6.82 4.31 -10.34
N LYS A 452 5.85 5.06 -9.81
CA LYS A 452 6.07 6.39 -9.22
C LYS A 452 5.84 6.31 -7.71
N THR A 453 6.84 6.68 -6.93
CA THR A 453 6.71 6.84 -5.49
C THR A 453 6.33 8.30 -5.18
N PRO A 454 5.41 8.56 -4.22
CA PRO A 454 5.08 9.91 -3.81
C PRO A 454 6.29 10.62 -3.20
N LEU A 455 6.52 11.87 -3.59
CA LEU A 455 7.56 12.74 -3.05
C LEU A 455 7.37 12.91 -1.53
N ALA A 456 8.47 13.02 -0.80
CA ALA A 456 8.46 13.60 0.55
C ALA A 456 7.92 15.03 0.45
N LYS A 457 7.16 15.49 1.46
CA LYS A 457 6.47 16.79 1.47
C LYS A 457 7.42 17.90 0.99
N THR A 458 7.33 18.23 -0.29
CA THR A 458 7.75 19.49 -0.88
C THR A 458 6.44 20.20 -1.25
N GLU A 459 6.37 21.48 -0.93
CA GLU A 459 5.18 22.33 -0.95
C GLU A 459 4.37 22.24 -2.25
N SER A 460 3.45 21.29 -2.37
CA SER A 460 2.30 21.40 -3.26
C SER A 460 1.15 20.58 -2.70
N LYS A 461 0.02 21.23 -2.45
CA LYS A 461 -1.19 20.63 -1.87
C LYS A 461 -2.10 19.97 -2.94
N ASP A 462 -1.63 19.88 -4.18
CA ASP A 462 -2.42 19.43 -5.33
C ASP A 462 -1.96 18.03 -5.81
N GLU A 463 -2.13 17.01 -4.97
CA GLU A 463 -1.69 15.62 -5.29
C GLU A 463 -2.71 14.71 -6.01
N PRO A 464 -4.05 14.93 -6.01
CA PRO A 464 -4.94 14.00 -6.73
C PRO A 464 -4.81 14.09 -8.26
N GLU A 465 -4.42 15.24 -8.80
CA GLU A 465 -4.48 15.51 -10.25
C GLU A 465 -3.30 14.90 -11.04
N VAL A 466 -2.15 14.68 -10.40
CA VAL A 466 -0.92 14.28 -11.11
C VAL A 466 -0.92 12.80 -11.53
N LEU A 467 -1.53 11.89 -10.76
CA LEU A 467 -1.67 10.48 -11.15
C LEU A 467 -2.71 10.29 -12.26
N VAL A 468 -3.78 11.10 -12.26
CA VAL A 468 -4.80 11.11 -13.31
C VAL A 468 -4.19 11.56 -14.64
N LEU A 469 -3.34 12.60 -14.62
CA LEU A 469 -2.65 13.10 -15.80
C LEU A 469 -1.74 12.05 -16.46
N LEU A 470 -1.08 11.17 -15.70
CA LEU A 470 -0.20 10.13 -16.25
C LEU A 470 -0.94 8.91 -16.81
N MET A 471 -2.10 8.54 -16.25
CA MET A 471 -2.92 7.45 -16.81
C MET A 471 -3.47 7.82 -18.21
N ASP A 472 -3.59 9.11 -18.49
CA ASP A 472 -4.08 9.64 -19.75
C ASP A 472 -3.00 10.13 -20.73
N THR A 473 -1.73 10.22 -20.32
CA THR A 473 -0.65 10.73 -21.17
C THR A 473 0.20 9.57 -21.72
N PRO A 474 0.39 9.45 -23.06
CA PRO A 474 1.30 8.48 -23.65
C PRO A 474 2.74 8.66 -23.13
N LEU A 475 3.46 7.55 -22.95
CA LEU A 475 4.88 7.58 -22.63
C LEU A 475 5.67 8.11 -23.83
N VAL A 476 6.21 9.32 -23.72
CA VAL A 476 7.25 9.80 -24.63
C VAL A 476 8.60 9.39 -24.04
N LEU A 477 9.08 8.21 -24.39
CA LEU A 477 10.46 7.81 -24.10
C LEU A 477 11.39 8.63 -25.00
N GLN A 478 12.16 9.55 -24.42
CA GLN A 478 13.10 10.38 -25.18
C GLN A 478 14.14 9.48 -25.86
N GLY A 479 14.17 9.51 -27.19
CA GLY A 479 15.13 8.73 -27.99
C GLY A 479 14.68 7.30 -28.34
N GLU A 480 13.44 6.92 -28.09
CA GLU A 480 12.92 5.61 -28.51
C GLU A 480 12.75 5.53 -30.03
N GLU A 481 13.30 4.47 -30.63
CA GLU A 481 13.13 4.19 -32.05
C GLU A 481 11.69 3.72 -32.36
N GLN A 482 11.15 4.12 -33.51
CA GLN A 482 9.79 3.76 -33.94
C GLN A 482 9.51 2.25 -33.92
N LEU A 483 10.53 1.44 -34.22
CA LEU A 483 10.44 -0.02 -34.19
C LEU A 483 10.27 -0.59 -32.77
N GLU A 484 10.84 0.04 -31.75
CA GLU A 484 10.69 -0.37 -30.35
C GLU A 484 9.29 -0.02 -29.83
N ALA A 485 8.75 1.13 -30.24
CA ALA A 485 7.38 1.53 -29.92
C ALA A 485 6.34 0.58 -30.52
N GLU A 486 6.52 0.13 -31.78
CA GLU A 486 5.64 -0.86 -32.42
C GLU A 486 5.71 -2.23 -31.72
N LYS A 487 6.90 -2.69 -31.33
CA LYS A 487 7.07 -3.93 -30.55
C LYS A 487 6.35 -3.85 -29.20
N ARG A 488 6.47 -2.73 -28.48
CA ARG A 488 5.78 -2.49 -27.21
C ARG A 488 4.26 -2.61 -27.37
N LEU A 489 3.69 -1.90 -28.34
CA LEU A 489 2.25 -1.91 -28.58
C LEU A 489 1.76 -3.33 -28.91
N LYS A 490 2.55 -4.09 -29.67
CA LYS A 490 2.24 -5.50 -29.97
C LYS A 490 2.23 -6.37 -28.70
N HIS A 491 3.19 -6.21 -27.79
CA HIS A 491 3.22 -6.97 -26.54
C HIS A 491 2.06 -6.60 -25.61
N ILE A 492 1.70 -5.33 -25.53
CA ILE A 492 0.51 -4.86 -24.78
C ILE A 492 -0.76 -5.45 -25.36
N MET A 493 -0.90 -5.46 -26.69
CA MET A 493 -2.05 -6.07 -27.35
C MET A 493 -2.18 -7.55 -27.01
N LEU A 494 -1.10 -8.33 -27.10
CA LEU A 494 -1.12 -9.76 -26.74
C LEU A 494 -1.54 -9.98 -25.28
N ALA A 495 -1.10 -9.09 -24.37
CA ALA A 495 -1.50 -9.08 -22.97
C ALA A 495 -3.02 -8.88 -22.81
N VAL A 496 -3.56 -7.87 -23.50
CA VAL A 496 -4.99 -7.52 -23.49
C VAL A 496 -5.83 -8.66 -24.05
N VAL A 497 -5.37 -9.29 -25.13
CA VAL A 497 -6.04 -10.45 -25.74
C VAL A 497 -6.14 -11.60 -24.75
N ASP A 498 -5.04 -11.95 -24.08
CA ASP A 498 -5.00 -13.04 -23.08
C ASP A 498 -5.96 -12.77 -21.90
N ILE A 499 -6.00 -11.53 -21.41
CA ILE A 499 -6.91 -11.13 -20.34
C ILE A 499 -8.36 -11.21 -20.80
N ALA A 500 -8.67 -10.70 -22.00
CA ALA A 500 -10.03 -10.72 -22.54
C ALA A 500 -10.53 -12.16 -22.73
N LEU A 501 -9.70 -13.06 -23.27
CA LEU A 501 -10.03 -14.48 -23.39
C LEU A 501 -10.27 -15.12 -22.00
N THR A 502 -9.46 -14.78 -21.00
CA THR A 502 -9.64 -15.25 -19.63
C THR A 502 -10.99 -14.82 -19.04
N VAL A 503 -11.41 -13.56 -19.29
CA VAL A 503 -12.70 -13.03 -18.81
C VAL A 503 -13.88 -13.64 -19.57
N LEU A 504 -13.73 -13.86 -20.89
CA LEU A 504 -14.78 -14.46 -21.73
C LEU A 504 -15.07 -15.92 -21.39
N ASN A 505 -14.10 -16.66 -20.87
CA ASN A 505 -14.27 -18.08 -20.54
C ASN A 505 -15.02 -18.34 -19.21
N GLN A 506 -15.57 -17.31 -18.56
CA GLN A 506 -16.35 -17.43 -17.31
C GLN A 506 -17.85 -17.46 -17.59
N GLU A 507 -18.60 -18.35 -16.93
CA GLU A 507 -20.08 -18.44 -17.00
C GLU A 507 -20.81 -17.15 -16.56
N LYS A 508 -20.10 -16.23 -15.90
CA LYS A 508 -20.57 -14.89 -15.52
C LYS A 508 -19.90 -13.83 -16.40
N PHE A 509 -20.38 -13.71 -17.63
CA PHE A 509 -19.90 -12.71 -18.58
C PHE A 509 -20.03 -11.27 -18.03
N LYS A 510 -18.90 -10.55 -17.94
CA LYS A 510 -18.87 -9.13 -17.59
C LYS A 510 -18.36 -8.29 -18.77
N THR A 511 -19.26 -7.98 -19.70
CA THR A 511 -19.00 -7.13 -20.88
C THR A 511 -18.33 -5.80 -20.51
N LYS A 512 -18.74 -5.19 -19.38
CA LYS A 512 -18.18 -3.94 -18.85
C LYS A 512 -16.68 -3.99 -18.55
N MET A 513 -16.16 -5.14 -18.10
CA MET A 513 -14.74 -5.30 -17.76
C MET A 513 -13.87 -5.35 -19.03
N ILE A 514 -14.33 -6.10 -20.03
CA ILE A 514 -13.68 -6.19 -21.35
C ILE A 514 -13.70 -4.82 -22.03
N GLU A 515 -14.85 -4.12 -22.02
CA GLU A 515 -14.95 -2.75 -22.53
C GLU A 515 -13.98 -1.79 -21.84
N LYS A 516 -13.83 -1.90 -20.51
CA LYS A 516 -12.90 -1.06 -19.75
C LYS A 516 -11.45 -1.32 -20.16
N ILE A 517 -11.03 -2.58 -20.25
CA ILE A 517 -9.66 -2.96 -20.64
C ILE A 517 -9.37 -2.51 -22.07
N LEU A 518 -10.30 -2.72 -23.01
CA LEU A 518 -10.16 -2.27 -24.40
C LEU A 518 -10.05 -0.75 -24.50
N ARG A 519 -10.90 0.01 -23.80
CA ARG A 519 -10.82 1.48 -23.74
C ARG A 519 -9.48 1.96 -23.18
N GLN A 520 -8.95 1.28 -22.16
CA GLN A 520 -7.68 1.63 -21.51
C GLN A 520 -6.45 1.32 -22.37
N SER A 521 -6.53 0.33 -23.27
CA SER A 521 -5.41 -0.13 -24.11
C SER A 521 -5.00 0.82 -25.25
N GLY A 522 -5.70 1.94 -25.45
CA GLY A 522 -5.35 3.00 -26.40
C GLY A 522 -5.32 2.61 -27.90
N THR A 523 -5.60 1.36 -28.25
CA THR A 523 -5.43 0.79 -29.59
C THR A 523 -6.74 0.80 -30.34
N LYS A 524 -6.78 1.48 -31.51
CA LYS A 524 -8.04 1.76 -32.21
C LYS A 524 -8.52 0.66 -33.17
N ASP A 525 -7.63 -0.15 -33.77
CA ASP A 525 -8.01 -1.08 -34.85
C ASP A 525 -7.41 -2.51 -34.77
N SER A 526 -6.32 -2.73 -34.04
CA SER A 526 -5.54 -3.99 -34.11
C SER A 526 -6.07 -5.12 -33.21
N ILE A 527 -6.63 -4.77 -32.03
CA ILE A 527 -6.95 -5.77 -30.99
C ILE A 527 -8.16 -6.62 -31.34
N ALA A 528 -9.18 -6.04 -31.98
CA ALA A 528 -10.40 -6.75 -32.36
C ALA A 528 -10.12 -7.90 -33.36
N LYS A 529 -9.19 -7.67 -34.30
CA LYS A 529 -8.76 -8.69 -35.27
C LYS A 529 -7.98 -9.82 -34.59
N GLU A 530 -7.01 -9.51 -33.73
CA GLU A 530 -6.26 -10.55 -33.01
C GLU A 530 -7.12 -11.34 -32.01
N LEU A 531 -8.10 -10.70 -31.37
CA LEU A 531 -9.08 -11.39 -30.52
C LEU A 531 -9.91 -12.41 -31.30
N ALA A 532 -10.38 -12.03 -32.50
CA ALA A 532 -11.13 -12.93 -33.37
C ALA A 532 -10.27 -14.11 -33.86
N GLU A 533 -9.00 -13.87 -34.19
CA GLU A 533 -8.07 -14.92 -34.61
C GLU A 533 -7.65 -15.85 -33.45
N ALA A 534 -7.41 -15.29 -32.25
CA ALA A 534 -6.98 -16.05 -31.07
C ALA A 534 -8.09 -16.94 -30.50
N SER A 535 -9.33 -16.44 -30.45
CA SER A 535 -10.51 -17.22 -30.06
C SER A 535 -10.81 -18.36 -31.05
N ALA A 536 -10.64 -18.13 -32.36
CA ALA A 536 -10.75 -19.18 -33.37
C ALA A 536 -9.67 -20.28 -33.19
N ALA A 537 -8.47 -19.92 -32.72
CA ALA A 537 -7.36 -20.85 -32.53
C ALA A 537 -7.44 -21.72 -31.26
N GLU A 538 -8.06 -21.25 -30.18
CA GLU A 538 -8.17 -21.97 -28.88
C GLU A 538 -9.14 -23.17 -28.90
N ASN A 539 -9.94 -23.32 -29.97
CA ASN A 539 -10.95 -24.38 -30.12
C ASN A 539 -10.41 -25.82 -30.26
N ARG A 540 -9.09 -26.07 -30.31
CA ARG A 540 -8.56 -27.43 -30.54
C ARG A 540 -8.27 -28.26 -29.29
N TRP A 541 -8.25 -27.66 -28.09
CA TRP A 541 -7.85 -28.38 -26.87
C TRP A 541 -8.99 -28.63 -25.87
N TRP A 542 -10.03 -27.79 -25.82
CA TRP A 542 -11.14 -27.91 -24.86
C TRP A 542 -12.19 -28.97 -25.22
N ILE A 543 -12.29 -29.36 -26.50
CA ILE A 543 -13.19 -30.41 -26.99
C ILE A 543 -12.92 -31.79 -26.35
N ARG A 544 -11.78 -31.99 -25.66
CA ARG A 544 -11.47 -33.25 -24.97
C ARG A 544 -11.91 -33.35 -23.51
N ARG A 545 -12.38 -32.28 -22.85
CA ARG A 545 -12.64 -32.32 -21.40
C ARG A 545 -14.10 -32.09 -20.96
N TRP A 546 -14.99 -31.60 -21.82
CA TRP A 546 -16.39 -31.39 -21.48
C TRP A 546 -17.31 -32.07 -22.49
N ARG A 547 -17.69 -33.30 -22.17
CA ARG A 547 -18.90 -33.94 -22.67
C ARG A 547 -19.69 -34.29 -21.42
N ASP A 548 -20.57 -33.39 -21.00
CA ASP A 548 -21.95 -33.67 -20.57
C ASP A 548 -22.54 -32.45 -19.85
N GLU A 549 -23.84 -32.28 -20.11
CA GLU A 549 -24.85 -31.43 -19.48
C GLU A 549 -25.19 -30.06 -20.12
N ASP A 550 -26.47 -29.99 -20.49
CA ASP A 550 -27.25 -28.99 -21.21
C ASP A 550 -27.51 -27.72 -20.38
N GLU A 551 -27.31 -26.55 -20.99
CA GLU A 551 -28.30 -25.46 -21.17
C GLU A 551 -27.58 -24.19 -21.67
N SER A 552 -28.00 -23.66 -22.83
CA SER A 552 -27.27 -22.62 -23.57
C SER A 552 -27.43 -21.20 -22.97
N PRO A 553 -26.34 -20.49 -22.60
CA PRO A 553 -26.38 -19.13 -22.01
C PRO A 553 -26.71 -17.99 -22.99
N THR A 554 -26.99 -18.27 -24.26
CA THR A 554 -26.97 -17.31 -25.39
C THR A 554 -28.21 -16.41 -25.52
N LYS A 555 -29.30 -16.65 -24.78
CA LYS A 555 -30.57 -15.91 -24.97
C LYS A 555 -30.64 -14.55 -24.27
N THR A 556 -29.90 -14.35 -23.19
CA THR A 556 -30.03 -13.16 -22.30
C THR A 556 -29.23 -11.93 -22.77
N LEU A 557 -28.36 -12.14 -23.77
CA LEU A 557 -27.43 -11.18 -24.34
C LEU A 557 -28.14 -10.06 -25.14
N SER A 558 -29.13 -10.46 -25.94
CA SER A 558 -29.82 -9.61 -26.93
C SER A 558 -30.63 -8.42 -26.37
N GLN A 559 -31.02 -8.45 -25.08
CA GLN A 559 -31.94 -7.43 -24.53
C GLN A 559 -31.26 -6.28 -23.79
N ASN A 560 -30.04 -6.47 -23.26
CA ASN A 560 -29.42 -5.49 -22.36
C ASN A 560 -28.47 -4.50 -23.07
N ILE A 561 -27.99 -4.83 -24.26
CA ILE A 561 -26.94 -4.06 -24.97
C ILE A 561 -27.52 -2.87 -25.76
N LEU A 562 -28.83 -2.87 -26.07
CA LEU A 562 -29.48 -1.88 -26.93
C LEU A 562 -29.70 -0.48 -26.29
N GLN A 563 -29.34 -0.24 -25.03
CA GLN A 563 -29.81 0.96 -24.30
C GLN A 563 -28.82 2.13 -24.10
N HIS A 564 -27.52 2.03 -24.41
CA HIS A 564 -26.61 3.17 -24.20
C HIS A 564 -25.51 3.25 -25.26
N GLN A 565 -25.42 4.38 -25.97
CA GLN A 565 -24.50 4.53 -27.11
C GLN A 565 -23.81 5.93 -27.17
N GLY A 566 -22.57 5.99 -27.70
CA GLY A 566 -21.70 7.16 -28.05
C GLY A 566 -20.72 6.80 -29.22
N ASN A 567 -20.42 7.68 -30.23
CA ASN A 567 -19.85 7.39 -31.59
C ASN A 567 -18.31 7.48 -31.69
N ASP A 568 -17.64 6.59 -32.47
CA ASP A 568 -16.96 6.89 -33.77
C ASP A 568 -16.05 5.75 -34.34
N LEU A 569 -16.12 5.56 -35.69
CA LEU A 569 -15.25 4.89 -36.72
C LEU A 569 -15.26 3.33 -36.98
N PRO A 570 -15.08 2.85 -38.25
CA PRO A 570 -15.44 1.48 -38.70
C PRO A 570 -14.28 0.50 -39.01
N ILE A 571 -14.51 -0.80 -38.73
CA ILE A 571 -13.65 -1.95 -39.05
C ILE A 571 -14.00 -2.55 -40.44
N SER A 572 -13.03 -3.12 -41.17
CA SER A 572 -13.21 -3.69 -42.53
C SER A 572 -14.04 -4.99 -42.59
N GLU A 573 -14.77 -5.18 -43.68
CA GLU A 573 -15.69 -6.32 -43.95
C GLU A 573 -15.00 -7.70 -43.92
N GLU A 574 -13.73 -7.75 -44.29
CA GLU A 574 -12.90 -8.96 -44.27
C GLU A 574 -12.60 -9.45 -42.84
N THR A 575 -12.52 -8.51 -41.89
CA THR A 575 -12.30 -8.81 -40.46
C THR A 575 -13.53 -9.47 -39.84
N ILE A 576 -14.73 -9.10 -40.32
CA ILE A 576 -16.00 -9.69 -39.88
C ILE A 576 -16.12 -11.14 -40.35
N ILE A 577 -15.75 -11.41 -41.61
CA ILE A 577 -15.85 -12.76 -42.20
C ILE A 577 -14.88 -13.76 -41.53
N ALA A 578 -13.68 -13.31 -41.16
CA ALA A 578 -12.71 -14.13 -40.43
C ALA A 578 -13.18 -14.47 -39.01
N ALA A 579 -13.93 -13.57 -38.37
CA ALA A 579 -14.46 -13.75 -37.03
C ALA A 579 -15.68 -14.69 -36.95
N THR A 580 -16.42 -14.85 -38.04
CA THR A 580 -17.69 -15.63 -38.09
C THR A 580 -17.54 -17.07 -38.58
N SER A 581 -16.32 -17.50 -38.91
CA SER A 581 -16.04 -18.82 -39.51
C SER A 581 -15.60 -19.89 -38.49
N GLY A 582 -15.73 -19.61 -37.18
CA GLY A 582 -15.46 -20.52 -36.05
C GLY A 582 -16.71 -21.14 -35.39
N ASP A 583 -16.55 -21.84 -34.26
CA ASP A 583 -17.63 -22.55 -33.54
C ASP A 583 -18.66 -21.60 -32.87
N ILE A 584 -19.91 -22.08 -32.76
CA ILE A 584 -21.16 -21.31 -32.64
C ILE A 584 -21.28 -20.50 -31.33
N SER A 585 -20.68 -20.96 -30.23
CA SER A 585 -20.79 -20.29 -28.93
C SER A 585 -19.96 -19.00 -28.83
N HIS A 586 -18.85 -18.92 -29.57
CA HIS A 586 -17.92 -17.77 -29.52
C HIS A 586 -18.22 -16.75 -30.64
N ASN A 587 -18.77 -17.21 -31.77
CA ASN A 587 -19.18 -16.33 -32.87
C ASN A 587 -20.20 -15.27 -32.42
N CYS A 588 -21.11 -15.60 -31.50
CA CYS A 588 -22.08 -14.63 -30.97
C CYS A 588 -21.41 -13.52 -30.15
N ILE A 589 -20.44 -13.85 -29.30
CA ILE A 589 -19.72 -12.90 -28.43
C ILE A 589 -18.81 -11.99 -29.25
N ILE A 590 -18.09 -12.55 -30.22
CA ILE A 590 -17.20 -11.80 -31.09
C ILE A 590 -18.03 -10.86 -31.99
N THR A 591 -19.11 -11.36 -32.57
CA THR A 591 -20.04 -10.54 -33.37
C THR A 591 -20.69 -9.45 -32.52
N GLU A 592 -21.02 -9.70 -31.24
CA GLU A 592 -21.52 -8.67 -30.34
C GLU A 592 -20.47 -7.64 -29.90
N LEU A 593 -19.22 -8.05 -29.65
CA LEU A 593 -18.11 -7.11 -29.41
C LEU A 593 -17.86 -6.23 -30.65
N PHE A 594 -18.01 -6.78 -31.85
CA PHE A 594 -17.98 -6.03 -33.11
C PHE A 594 -19.19 -5.07 -33.26
N LEU A 595 -20.39 -5.50 -32.89
CA LEU A 595 -21.61 -4.68 -32.91
C LEU A 595 -21.62 -3.58 -31.83
N LEU A 596 -21.00 -3.83 -30.67
CA LEU A 596 -20.76 -2.84 -29.61
C LEU A 596 -19.77 -1.74 -30.05
N TYR A 597 -18.85 -2.07 -30.97
CA TYR A 597 -17.84 -1.15 -31.48
C TYR A 597 -18.33 -0.33 -32.69
N GLN A 598 -19.23 -0.87 -33.52
CA GLN A 598 -19.77 -0.19 -34.70
C GLN A 598 -20.99 0.67 -34.37
N ARG A 599 -20.86 1.99 -34.52
CA ARG A 599 -21.98 2.94 -34.41
C ARG A 599 -22.50 3.47 -35.75
N VAL A 600 -22.49 2.66 -36.81
CA VAL A 600 -23.13 2.99 -38.10
C VAL A 600 -23.70 1.74 -38.75
N SER A 601 -24.94 1.84 -39.25
CA SER A 601 -25.55 0.90 -40.18
C SER A 601 -24.73 0.83 -41.47
N LEU A 602 -23.88 -0.19 -41.61
CA LEU A 602 -23.47 -0.62 -42.94
C LEU A 602 -24.60 -1.50 -43.52
N PRO A 603 -24.92 -1.41 -44.82
CA PRO A 603 -25.73 -2.43 -45.47
C PRO A 603 -24.93 -3.72 -45.36
N VAL A 604 -25.35 -4.62 -44.46
CA VAL A 604 -24.76 -5.95 -44.35
C VAL A 604 -24.81 -6.55 -45.75
N SER A 605 -23.66 -6.77 -46.38
CA SER A 605 -23.66 -7.31 -47.73
C SER A 605 -24.28 -8.70 -47.69
N GLU A 606 -24.96 -9.08 -48.76
CA GLU A 606 -25.57 -10.42 -48.88
C GLU A 606 -24.54 -11.54 -48.64
N LYS A 607 -23.25 -11.24 -48.84
CA LYS A 607 -22.12 -12.12 -48.60
C LYS A 607 -21.86 -12.34 -47.11
N VAL A 608 -21.92 -11.29 -46.28
CA VAL A 608 -21.83 -11.39 -44.81
C VAL A 608 -23.04 -12.13 -44.24
N VAL A 609 -24.25 -11.84 -44.74
CA VAL A 609 -25.48 -12.55 -44.31
C VAL A 609 -25.42 -14.03 -44.67
N LYS A 610 -24.94 -14.39 -45.87
CA LYS A 610 -24.83 -15.79 -46.30
C LYS A 610 -23.81 -16.60 -45.51
N GLU A 611 -22.69 -16.00 -45.10
CA GLU A 611 -21.71 -16.72 -44.28
C GLU A 611 -22.14 -16.85 -42.82
N VAL A 612 -22.83 -15.85 -42.26
CA VAL A 612 -23.46 -15.96 -40.92
C VAL A 612 -24.61 -16.97 -40.93
N ALA A 613 -25.39 -17.05 -42.02
CA ALA A 613 -26.44 -18.06 -42.19
C ALA A 613 -25.88 -19.46 -42.50
N GLY A 614 -24.66 -19.54 -43.06
CA GLY A 614 -23.96 -20.79 -43.35
C GLY A 614 -23.30 -21.44 -42.13
N SER A 615 -23.01 -20.67 -41.07
CA SER A 615 -22.25 -21.12 -39.90
C SER A 615 -23.07 -21.75 -38.76
N GLY A 616 -24.38 -22.02 -38.94
CA GLY A 616 -25.10 -22.87 -37.98
C GLY A 616 -26.60 -23.04 -38.24
N ARG A 617 -27.08 -24.28 -38.06
CA ARG A 617 -28.49 -24.70 -38.16
C ARG A 617 -29.47 -23.67 -37.57
N TYR A 618 -30.10 -22.89 -38.44
CA TYR A 618 -31.44 -22.35 -38.25
C TYR A 618 -32.27 -22.75 -39.47
N VAL A 619 -32.89 -23.94 -39.39
CA VAL A 619 -34.11 -24.21 -40.14
C VAL A 619 -35.22 -24.28 -39.10
N LEU A 620 -35.95 -23.15 -39.04
CA LEU A 620 -37.24 -22.88 -38.41
C LEU A 620 -37.39 -23.08 -36.89
#